data_AF-A0A318T349-F1
#
_entry.id   AF-A0A318T349-F1
#
_cell.length_a   1.000
_cell.length_b   1.000
_cell.length_c   1.000
_cell.angle_alpha   90.00
_cell.angle_beta   90.00
_cell.angle_gamma   90.00
#
_symmetry.space_group_name_H-M   'P 1'
#
loop_
_entity.id
_entity.type
_entity.pdbx_description
1 polymer ?
#
loop_
_entity_poly.entity_id
_entity_poly.type
_entity_poly.pdbx_seq_one_letter_code
_entity_poly.pdbx_strand_id
1 'polypeptide(L)'
;MGFWLIAAFLTLAATLAVLLPLTRVRAGGVAEARYDLEVYRDQMREVDADSARGLIDPQSAGEARAEIGRRILRVGTTEQSGQSASHGRGARWVTLLAVLFVPLISWGVYGLTGSPDLPSAPLAGRVAEKPAGDSVGDLIARAEAHLAQNPNDGRGWDILAPVYFRLGRFEHAVNAYRNAIRLQGETPERALGLKKALEAKP
;
A
#
# COMPACT_ATOMS: atom_id res chain seq x y z
N MET A 1 13.86 5.13 10.47
CA MET A 1 12.93 5.60 11.52
C MET A 1 11.64 6.22 10.96
N GLY A 2 11.68 7.15 10.00
CA GLY A 2 10.47 7.79 9.45
C GLY A 2 9.44 6.84 8.81
N PHE A 3 9.89 5.79 8.10
CA PHE A 3 9.00 4.77 7.53
C PHE A 3 8.10 4.10 8.58
N TRP A 4 8.69 3.64 9.69
CA TRP A 4 7.96 2.98 10.77
C TRP A 4 6.95 3.90 11.46
N LEU A 5 7.27 5.19 11.59
CA LEU A 5 6.33 6.20 12.13
C LEU A 5 5.12 6.39 11.20
N ILE A 6 5.35 6.46 9.88
CA ILE A 6 4.27 6.59 8.89
C ILE A 6 3.40 5.33 8.85
N ALA A 7 4.03 4.15 8.87
CA ALA A 7 3.31 2.88 8.90
C ALA A 7 2.44 2.73 10.15
N ALA A 8 2.98 3.08 11.33
CA ALA A 8 2.23 3.06 12.59
C ALA A 8 1.06 4.05 12.56
N PHE A 9 1.28 5.26 12.05
CA PHE A 9 0.24 6.29 11.94
C PHE A 9 -0.91 5.86 11.01
N LEU A 10 -0.59 5.35 9.82
CA LEU A 10 -1.59 4.89 8.86
C LEU A 10 -2.42 3.72 9.41
N THR A 11 -1.79 2.80 10.13
CA THR A 11 -2.47 1.67 10.77
C THR A 11 -3.43 2.16 11.85
N LEU A 12 -3.00 3.09 12.70
CA LEU A 12 -3.84 3.70 13.73
C LEU A 12 -5.04 4.45 13.11
N ALA A 13 -4.79 5.23 12.06
CA ALA A 13 -5.83 5.98 11.35
C ALA A 13 -6.87 5.06 10.71
N ALA A 14 -6.44 4.01 10.02
CA ALA A 14 -7.34 3.01 9.44
C ALA A 14 -8.19 2.30 10.50
N THR A 15 -7.56 1.94 11.63
CA THR A 15 -8.25 1.30 12.77
C THR A 15 -9.34 2.21 13.34
N LEU A 16 -9.02 3.49 13.58
CA LEU A 16 -9.96 4.48 14.09
C LEU A 16 -11.11 4.75 13.11
N ALA A 17 -10.83 4.83 11.80
CA ALA A 17 -11.84 5.05 10.77
C ALA A 17 -12.91 3.94 10.75
N VAL A 18 -12.54 2.70 11.08
CA VAL A 18 -13.48 1.58 11.21
C VAL A 18 -14.20 1.58 12.56
N LEU A 19 -13.50 1.87 13.67
CA LEU A 19 -14.07 1.84 15.02
C LEU A 19 -15.08 2.97 15.32
N LEU A 20 -14.86 4.15 14.74
CA LEU A 20 -15.71 5.33 14.96
C LEU A 20 -17.17 5.15 14.50
N PRO A 21 -17.49 4.69 13.28
CA PRO A 21 -18.88 4.49 12.87
C PRO A 21 -19.59 3.39 13.69
N LEU A 22 -18.88 2.32 14.07
CA LEU A 22 -19.43 1.23 14.88
C LEU A 22 -19.84 1.67 16.29
N THR A 23 -19.08 2.59 16.88
CA THR A 23 -19.40 3.17 18.21
C THR A 23 -20.50 4.22 18.11
N ARG A 24 -20.55 5.01 17.04
CA ARG A 24 -21.61 6.02 16.81
C ARG A 24 -22.98 5.42 16.54
N VAL A 25 -23.08 4.34 15.75
CA VAL A 25 -24.37 3.68 15.48
C VAL A 25 -25.02 3.16 16.77
N ARG A 26 -24.21 2.65 17.71
CA ARG A 26 -24.71 2.15 18.99
C ARG A 26 -25.09 3.27 19.97
N ALA A 27 -24.42 4.41 19.93
CA ALA A 27 -24.78 5.58 20.72
C ALA A 27 -26.08 6.24 20.23
N GLY A 28 -26.31 6.28 18.91
CA GLY A 28 -27.54 6.81 18.30
C GLY A 28 -28.79 6.08 18.77
N GLY A 29 -28.79 4.74 18.74
CA GLY A 29 -29.96 3.95 19.15
C GLY A 29 -30.32 4.06 20.64
N VAL A 30 -29.37 4.36 21.52
CA VAL A 30 -29.64 4.57 22.96
C VAL A 30 -30.23 5.96 23.21
N ALA A 31 -29.77 6.98 22.48
CA ALA A 31 -30.32 8.33 22.61
C ALA A 31 -31.77 8.40 22.08
N GLU A 32 -32.05 7.73 20.97
CA GLU A 32 -33.39 7.64 20.36
C GLU A 32 -34.38 6.91 21.29
N ALA A 33 -33.98 5.76 21.85
CA ALA A 33 -34.82 5.00 22.78
C ALA A 33 -35.20 5.78 24.07
N ARG A 34 -34.27 6.61 24.58
CA ARG A 34 -34.54 7.46 25.75
C ARG A 34 -35.54 8.56 25.45
N TYR A 35 -35.42 9.20 24.28
CA TYR A 35 -36.35 10.23 23.83
C TYR A 35 -37.77 9.69 23.66
N ASP A 36 -37.92 8.52 23.00
CA ASP A 36 -39.22 7.88 22.82
C ASP A 36 -39.89 7.53 24.16
N LEU A 37 -39.09 7.13 25.16
CA LEU A 37 -39.60 6.76 26.47
C LEU A 37 -40.14 7.98 27.25
N GLU A 38 -39.50 9.14 27.12
CA GLU A 38 -40.02 10.41 27.67
C GLU A 38 -41.37 10.77 27.02
N VAL A 39 -41.47 10.66 25.69
CA VAL A 39 -42.72 10.93 24.96
C VAL A 39 -43.85 10.00 25.41
N TYR A 40 -43.60 8.70 25.58
CA TYR A 40 -44.63 7.76 26.03
C TYR A 40 -45.08 7.99 27.48
N ARG A 41 -44.18 8.46 28.36
CA ARG A 41 -44.55 8.86 29.74
C ARG A 41 -45.46 10.09 29.73
N ASP A 42 -45.23 11.01 28.83
CA ASP A 42 -46.06 12.21 28.68
C ASP A 42 -47.45 11.86 28.17
N GLN A 43 -47.55 10.97 27.17
CA GLN A 43 -48.82 10.44 26.68
C GLN A 43 -49.62 9.71 27.76
N MET A 44 -48.96 8.94 28.64
CA MET A 44 -49.62 8.28 29.78
C MET A 44 -50.26 9.31 30.71
N ARG A 45 -49.53 10.39 31.04
CA ARG A 45 -50.02 11.46 31.91
C ARG A 45 -51.19 12.22 31.29
N GLU A 46 -51.17 12.41 29.98
CA GLU A 46 -52.26 13.06 29.24
C GLU A 46 -53.55 12.22 29.28
N VAL A 47 -53.44 10.92 29.00
CA VAL A 47 -54.57 9.97 29.11
C VAL A 47 -55.12 9.92 30.54
N ASP A 48 -54.25 9.93 31.55
CA ASP A 48 -54.68 9.97 32.95
C ASP A 48 -55.44 11.25 33.30
N ALA A 49 -54.95 12.40 32.83
CA ALA A 49 -55.59 13.68 33.07
C ALA A 49 -56.93 13.80 32.33
N ASP A 50 -57.03 13.32 31.10
CA ASP A 50 -58.27 13.33 30.32
C ASP A 50 -59.33 12.39 30.92
N SER A 51 -58.90 11.22 31.41
CA SER A 51 -59.78 10.29 32.14
C SER A 51 -60.27 10.92 33.45
N ALA A 52 -59.40 11.60 34.21
CA ALA A 52 -59.79 12.30 35.43
C ALA A 52 -60.75 13.48 35.18
N ARG A 53 -60.64 14.13 34.02
CA ARG A 53 -61.57 15.18 33.56
C ARG A 53 -62.89 14.63 33.00
N GLY A 54 -63.01 13.31 32.82
CA GLY A 54 -64.19 12.69 32.21
C GLY A 54 -64.33 12.94 30.70
N LEU A 55 -63.25 13.34 30.01
CA LEU A 55 -63.23 13.59 28.57
C LEU A 55 -63.21 12.29 27.75
N ILE A 56 -62.76 11.20 28.35
CA ILE A 56 -62.72 9.85 27.79
C ILE A 56 -63.31 8.87 28.79
N ASP A 57 -64.01 7.87 28.29
CA ASP A 57 -64.60 6.84 29.12
C ASP A 57 -63.50 5.95 29.77
N PRO A 58 -63.78 5.33 30.93
CA PRO A 58 -62.79 4.53 31.65
C PRO A 58 -62.31 3.29 30.88
N GLN A 59 -63.13 2.74 29.98
CA GLN A 59 -62.78 1.56 29.20
C GLN A 59 -61.78 1.94 28.10
N SER A 60 -62.05 3.01 27.34
CA SER A 60 -61.11 3.52 26.32
C SER A 60 -59.80 4.01 26.94
N ALA A 61 -59.85 4.65 28.12
CA ALA A 61 -58.64 5.03 28.86
C ALA A 61 -57.82 3.80 29.27
N GLY A 62 -58.49 2.71 29.70
CA GLY A 62 -57.84 1.44 30.01
C GLY A 62 -57.14 0.81 28.81
N GLU A 63 -57.79 0.83 27.64
CA GLU A 63 -57.21 0.33 26.38
C GLU A 63 -55.98 1.14 25.94
N ALA A 64 -56.08 2.47 25.98
CA ALA A 64 -54.96 3.36 25.65
C ALA A 64 -53.74 3.14 26.59
N ARG A 65 -53.97 3.03 27.90
CA ARG A 65 -52.92 2.73 28.88
C ARG A 65 -52.26 1.37 28.60
N ALA A 66 -53.03 0.35 28.27
CA ALA A 66 -52.51 -0.98 27.96
C ALA A 66 -51.61 -0.97 26.72
N GLU A 67 -52.00 -0.24 25.67
CA GLU A 67 -51.20 -0.11 24.44
C GLU A 67 -49.92 0.69 24.67
N ILE A 68 -49.99 1.85 25.34
CA ILE A 68 -48.80 2.65 25.65
C ILE A 68 -47.87 1.86 26.59
N GLY A 69 -48.41 1.14 27.57
CA GLY A 69 -47.64 0.25 28.44
C GLY A 69 -46.89 -0.84 27.67
N ARG A 70 -47.55 -1.47 26.68
CA ARG A 70 -46.90 -2.43 25.78
C ARG A 70 -45.76 -1.80 24.97
N ARG A 71 -45.93 -0.55 24.50
CA ARG A 71 -44.89 0.19 23.76
C ARG A 71 -43.69 0.52 24.63
N ILE A 72 -43.92 0.99 25.86
CA ILE A 72 -42.86 1.25 26.85
C ILE A 72 -42.08 -0.03 27.16
N LEU A 73 -42.77 -1.15 27.38
CA LEU A 73 -42.11 -2.44 27.61
C LEU A 73 -41.26 -2.87 26.41
N ARG A 74 -41.73 -2.65 25.18
CA ARG A 74 -40.98 -2.98 23.96
C ARG A 74 -39.70 -2.13 23.83
N VAL A 75 -39.77 -0.83 24.13
CA VAL A 75 -38.58 0.05 24.18
C VAL A 75 -37.62 -0.40 25.29
N GLY A 76 -38.15 -0.71 26.48
CA GLY A 76 -37.36 -1.24 27.60
C GLY A 76 -36.66 -2.56 27.28
N THR A 77 -37.32 -3.47 26.55
CA THR A 77 -36.66 -4.71 26.07
C THR A 77 -35.55 -4.42 25.07
N THR A 78 -35.66 -3.37 24.25
CA THR A 78 -34.58 -2.96 23.32
C THR A 78 -33.38 -2.39 24.09
N GLU A 79 -33.61 -1.56 25.13
CA GLU A 79 -32.53 -1.07 26.01
C GLU A 79 -31.85 -2.22 26.78
N GLN A 80 -32.64 -3.17 27.30
CA GLN A 80 -32.14 -4.30 28.06
C GLN A 80 -31.45 -5.35 27.18
N SER A 81 -31.86 -5.48 25.91
CA SER A 81 -31.15 -6.23 24.86
C SER A 81 -29.83 -5.54 24.48
N GLY A 82 -29.79 -4.20 24.52
CA GLY A 82 -28.58 -3.40 24.34
C GLY A 82 -27.56 -3.57 25.48
N GLN A 83 -28.03 -3.77 26.72
CA GLN A 83 -27.23 -4.06 27.92
C GLN A 83 -26.87 -5.54 28.07
N SER A 84 -27.66 -6.46 27.49
CA SER A 84 -27.35 -7.90 27.36
C SER A 84 -26.27 -8.17 26.29
N ALA A 85 -25.28 -7.29 26.23
CA ALA A 85 -24.11 -7.37 25.39
C ALA A 85 -23.07 -8.39 25.90
N SER A 86 -23.52 -9.55 26.40
CA SER A 86 -22.66 -10.74 26.39
C SER A 86 -22.28 -11.11 24.95
N HIS A 87 -23.13 -10.78 23.97
CA HIS A 87 -22.86 -10.84 22.53
C HIS A 87 -21.99 -9.69 21.99
N GLY A 88 -21.83 -8.60 22.75
CA GLY A 88 -21.00 -7.46 22.36
C GLY A 88 -19.52 -7.67 22.63
N ARG A 89 -19.16 -8.46 23.65
CA ARG A 89 -17.75 -8.83 23.88
C ARG A 89 -17.24 -9.71 22.74
N GLY A 90 -17.96 -10.77 22.38
CA GLY A 90 -17.57 -11.66 21.28
C GLY A 90 -17.38 -10.94 19.95
N ALA A 91 -18.36 -10.13 19.55
CA ALA A 91 -18.26 -9.33 18.32
C ALA A 91 -17.10 -8.32 18.38
N ARG A 92 -16.87 -7.65 19.52
CA ARG A 92 -15.72 -6.74 19.70
C ARG A 92 -14.37 -7.46 19.62
N TRP A 93 -14.27 -8.64 20.24
CA TRP A 93 -13.06 -9.47 20.16
C TRP A 93 -12.82 -10.00 18.74
N VAL A 94 -13.88 -10.36 18.01
CA VAL A 94 -13.79 -10.77 16.60
C VAL A 94 -13.37 -9.59 15.72
N THR A 95 -13.91 -8.38 15.92
CA THR A 95 -13.47 -7.19 15.19
C THR A 95 -12.02 -6.83 15.52
N LEU A 96 -11.64 -6.86 16.80
CA LEU A 96 -10.26 -6.64 17.23
C LEU A 96 -9.31 -7.66 16.62
N LEU A 97 -9.68 -8.95 16.68
CA LEU A 97 -8.91 -10.03 16.05
C LEU A 97 -8.80 -9.79 14.56
N ALA A 98 -9.88 -9.50 13.84
CA ALA A 98 -9.86 -9.26 12.39
C ALA A 98 -9.00 -8.06 11.99
N VAL A 99 -9.08 -6.96 12.75
CA VAL A 99 -8.27 -5.75 12.52
C VAL A 99 -6.79 -6.02 12.83
N LEU A 100 -6.49 -6.79 13.87
CA LEU A 100 -5.11 -7.09 14.27
C LEU A 100 -4.49 -8.23 13.45
N PHE A 101 -5.31 -9.08 12.83
CA PHE A 101 -4.89 -10.20 12.01
C PHE A 101 -4.04 -9.76 10.82
N VAL A 102 -4.50 -8.71 10.13
CA VAL A 102 -3.81 -8.15 8.95
C VAL A 102 -2.39 -7.64 9.28
N PRO A 103 -2.17 -6.79 10.31
CA PRO A 103 -0.84 -6.34 10.69
C PRO A 103 0.02 -7.45 11.31
N LEU A 104 -0.55 -8.37 12.12
CA LEU A 104 0.22 -9.49 12.70
C LEU A 104 0.75 -10.45 11.63
N ILE A 105 -0.09 -10.81 10.66
CA ILE A 105 0.32 -11.66 9.53
C ILE A 105 1.33 -10.93 8.66
N SER A 106 1.09 -9.64 8.36
CA SER A 106 2.06 -8.85 7.59
C SER A 106 3.42 -8.81 8.28
N TRP A 107 3.44 -8.61 9.61
CA TRP A 107 4.68 -8.64 10.38
C TRP A 107 5.35 -10.02 10.35
N GLY A 108 4.58 -11.09 10.54
CA GLY A 108 5.10 -12.47 10.50
C GLY A 108 5.67 -12.84 9.13
N VAL A 109 4.94 -12.55 8.05
CA VAL A 109 5.38 -12.81 6.68
C VAL A 109 6.62 -11.97 6.34
N TYR A 110 6.66 -10.70 6.74
CA TYR A 110 7.82 -9.83 6.52
C TYR A 110 9.03 -10.25 7.37
N GLY A 111 8.84 -10.74 8.60
CA GLY A 111 9.92 -11.27 9.42
C GLY A 111 10.53 -12.55 8.86
N LEU A 112 9.72 -13.39 8.20
CA LEU A 112 10.17 -14.66 7.61
C LEU A 112 10.78 -14.49 6.21
N THR A 113 10.20 -13.63 5.38
CA THR A 113 10.59 -13.49 3.95
C THR A 113 11.28 -12.18 3.62
N GLY A 114 11.14 -11.17 4.49
CA GLY A 114 11.77 -9.88 4.33
C GLY A 114 13.19 -9.85 4.92
N SER A 115 13.86 -8.75 4.69
CA SER A 115 15.19 -8.48 5.25
C SER A 115 15.08 -7.23 6.11
N PRO A 116 14.57 -7.36 7.35
CA PRO A 116 14.27 -6.22 8.23
C PRO A 116 15.50 -5.39 8.60
N ASP A 117 16.68 -6.00 8.53
CA ASP A 117 17.97 -5.36 8.79
C ASP A 117 18.56 -4.64 7.56
N LEU A 118 17.89 -4.69 6.39
CA LEU A 118 18.35 -3.92 5.24
C LEU A 118 18.05 -2.43 5.46
N PRO A 119 19.08 -1.58 5.54
CA PRO A 119 18.86 -0.14 5.58
C PRO A 119 18.14 0.29 4.31
N SER A 120 17.24 1.26 4.44
CA SER A 120 16.61 1.91 3.29
C SER A 120 17.72 2.42 2.37
N ALA A 121 17.86 1.85 1.18
CA ALA A 121 18.86 2.25 0.19
C ALA A 121 18.33 3.44 -0.63
N PRO A 122 18.64 4.70 -0.28
CA PRO A 122 18.23 5.86 -1.07
C PRO A 122 18.84 5.76 -2.47
N LEU A 123 18.16 6.32 -3.48
CA LEU A 123 18.65 6.32 -4.85
C LEU A 123 20.08 6.89 -4.94
N ALA A 124 20.39 7.91 -4.14
CA ALA A 124 21.72 8.50 -4.02
C ALA A 124 22.78 7.49 -3.53
N GLY A 125 22.42 6.58 -2.62
CA GLY A 125 23.27 5.48 -2.19
C GLY A 125 23.47 4.44 -3.28
N ARG A 126 22.43 4.11 -4.07
CA ARG A 126 22.58 3.15 -5.18
C ARG A 126 23.41 3.66 -6.35
N VAL A 127 23.53 4.98 -6.53
CA VAL A 127 24.41 5.58 -7.54
C VAL A 127 25.87 5.59 -7.07
N ALA A 128 26.11 5.73 -5.76
CA ALA A 128 27.44 5.66 -5.15
C ALA A 128 27.92 4.22 -4.87
N GLU A 129 26.99 3.30 -4.63
CA GLU A 129 27.21 1.91 -4.25
C GLU A 129 26.98 0.95 -5.42
N LYS A 130 26.74 1.46 -6.63
CA LYS A 130 27.10 0.72 -7.84
C LYS A 130 28.62 0.62 -7.77
N PRO A 131 29.21 -0.55 -7.47
CA PRO A 131 30.64 -0.64 -7.38
C PRO A 131 31.18 -0.24 -8.75
N ALA A 132 32.36 0.36 -8.77
CA ALA A 132 33.27 0.21 -9.90
C ALA A 132 33.57 -1.30 -10.07
N GLY A 133 32.58 -2.09 -10.47
CA GLY A 133 32.77 -3.39 -11.11
C GLY A 133 33.30 -3.04 -12.49
N ASP A 134 34.60 -2.77 -12.53
CA ASP A 134 35.37 -2.21 -13.65
C ASP A 134 34.66 -1.04 -14.32
N SER A 135 35.16 0.19 -14.15
CA SER A 135 34.66 1.29 -14.97
C SER A 135 34.70 0.85 -16.45
N VAL A 136 33.77 1.31 -17.29
CA VAL A 136 33.78 0.94 -18.72
C VAL A 136 35.18 1.18 -19.34
N GLY A 137 35.92 2.16 -18.81
CA GLY A 137 37.33 2.38 -19.11
C GLY A 137 38.26 1.23 -18.72
N ASP A 138 38.12 0.64 -17.52
CA ASP A 138 38.94 -0.49 -17.06
C ASP A 138 38.70 -1.75 -17.90
N LEU A 139 37.45 -2.02 -18.29
CA LEU A 139 37.11 -3.14 -19.19
C LEU A 139 37.74 -2.95 -20.58
N ILE A 140 37.69 -1.72 -21.11
CA ILE A 140 38.33 -1.39 -22.39
C ILE A 140 39.85 -1.52 -22.28
N ALA A 141 40.46 -1.03 -21.20
CA ALA A 141 41.91 -1.13 -20.97
C ALA A 141 42.38 -2.59 -20.92
N ARG A 142 41.61 -3.49 -20.27
CA ARG A 142 41.90 -4.93 -20.27
C ARG A 142 41.73 -5.56 -21.65
N ALA A 143 40.69 -5.19 -22.39
CA ALA A 143 40.48 -5.67 -23.76
C ALA A 143 41.59 -5.19 -24.71
N GLU A 144 42.04 -3.94 -24.57
CA GLU A 144 43.19 -3.38 -25.29
C GLU A 144 44.49 -4.11 -24.95
N ALA A 145 44.76 -4.36 -23.67
CA ALA A 145 45.92 -5.13 -23.25
C ALA A 145 45.90 -6.56 -23.82
N HIS A 146 44.72 -7.19 -23.88
CA HIS A 146 44.57 -8.51 -24.49
C HIS A 146 44.85 -8.50 -25.99
N LEU A 147 44.34 -7.51 -26.73
CA LEU A 147 44.58 -7.35 -28.17
C LEU A 147 46.03 -6.94 -28.49
N ALA A 148 46.69 -6.21 -27.61
CA ALA A 148 48.11 -5.91 -27.74
C ALA A 148 48.96 -7.18 -27.67
N GLN A 149 48.58 -8.14 -26.82
CA GLN A 149 49.23 -9.45 -26.73
C GLN A 149 48.79 -10.40 -27.85
N ASN A 150 47.54 -10.27 -28.33
CA ASN A 150 46.93 -11.14 -29.34
C ASN A 150 46.40 -10.32 -30.53
N PRO A 151 47.28 -9.73 -31.36
CA PRO A 151 46.87 -8.82 -32.44
C PRO A 151 46.05 -9.49 -33.55
N ASN A 152 46.06 -10.82 -33.61
CA ASN A 152 45.30 -11.62 -34.56
C ASN A 152 43.92 -12.06 -34.04
N ASP A 153 43.48 -11.61 -32.85
CA ASP A 153 42.13 -11.85 -32.39
C ASP A 153 41.12 -10.96 -33.12
N GLY A 154 40.65 -11.45 -34.27
CA GLY A 154 39.66 -10.75 -35.08
C GLY A 154 38.31 -10.55 -34.39
N ARG A 155 37.94 -11.39 -33.41
CA ARG A 155 36.68 -11.23 -32.67
C ARG A 155 36.79 -10.10 -31.65
N GLY A 156 37.93 -9.98 -30.96
CA GLY A 156 38.18 -8.88 -30.03
C GLY A 156 38.15 -7.52 -30.74
N TRP A 157 38.72 -7.43 -31.94
CA TRP A 157 38.63 -6.22 -32.78
C TRP A 157 37.18 -5.88 -33.18
N ASP A 158 36.37 -6.90 -33.52
CA ASP A 158 34.97 -6.73 -33.92
C ASP A 158 34.09 -6.21 -32.76
N ILE A 159 34.38 -6.63 -31.53
CA ILE A 159 33.68 -6.19 -30.32
C ILE A 159 34.06 -4.75 -29.94
N LEU A 160 35.34 -4.39 -30.03
CA LEU A 160 35.80 -3.06 -29.63
C LEU A 160 35.44 -1.96 -30.63
N ALA A 161 35.33 -2.26 -31.93
CA ALA A 161 35.12 -1.23 -32.94
C ALA A 161 33.85 -0.37 -32.71
N PRO A 162 32.66 -0.93 -32.42
CA PRO A 162 31.47 -0.14 -32.10
C PRO A 162 31.56 0.58 -30.74
N VAL A 163 32.36 0.05 -29.80
CA VAL A 163 32.58 0.67 -28.49
C VAL A 163 33.41 1.94 -28.66
N TYR A 164 34.50 1.89 -29.42
CA TYR A 164 35.30 3.07 -29.75
C TYR A 164 34.50 4.14 -30.46
N PHE A 165 33.65 3.75 -31.42
CA PHE A 165 32.82 4.71 -32.15
C PHE A 165 31.84 5.44 -31.21
N ARG A 166 31.16 4.73 -30.31
CA ARG A 166 30.23 5.34 -29.34
C ARG A 166 30.92 6.25 -28.33
N LEU A 167 32.19 6.00 -28.03
CA LEU A 167 33.01 6.84 -27.14
C LEU A 167 33.64 8.05 -27.86
N GLY A 168 33.34 8.26 -29.14
CA GLY A 168 33.92 9.35 -29.94
C GLY A 168 35.40 9.13 -30.30
N ARG A 169 35.94 7.93 -30.06
CA ARG A 169 37.33 7.57 -30.37
C ARG A 169 37.42 7.06 -31.81
N PHE A 170 37.12 7.92 -32.77
CA PHE A 170 36.93 7.53 -34.19
C PHE A 170 38.19 6.89 -34.81
N GLU A 171 39.40 7.37 -34.51
CA GLU A 171 40.65 6.76 -34.98
C GLU A 171 40.79 5.29 -34.54
N HIS A 172 40.51 5.01 -33.27
CA HIS A 172 40.56 3.66 -32.72
C HIS A 172 39.47 2.77 -33.32
N ALA A 173 38.28 3.32 -33.56
CA ALA A 173 37.20 2.62 -34.24
C ALA A 173 37.58 2.21 -35.67
N VAL A 174 38.17 3.12 -36.45
CA VAL A 174 38.65 2.84 -37.82
C VAL A 174 39.67 1.70 -37.82
N ASN A 175 40.66 1.77 -36.92
CA ASN A 175 41.69 0.73 -36.81
C ASN A 175 41.12 -0.62 -36.38
N ALA A 176 40.16 -0.63 -35.45
CA ALA A 176 39.51 -1.85 -35.00
C ALA A 176 38.65 -2.48 -36.11
N TYR A 177 37.85 -1.69 -36.84
CA TYR A 177 37.07 -2.19 -37.98
C TYR A 177 37.96 -2.75 -39.10
N ARG A 178 39.09 -2.09 -39.42
CA ARG A 178 40.05 -2.59 -40.42
C ARG A 178 40.66 -3.93 -40.01
N ASN A 179 41.06 -4.07 -38.75
CA ASN A 179 41.61 -5.33 -38.25
C ASN A 179 40.56 -6.44 -38.21
N ALA A 180 39.32 -6.12 -37.81
CA ALA A 180 38.21 -7.06 -37.85
C ALA A 180 37.94 -7.55 -39.29
N ILE A 181 37.88 -6.65 -40.29
CA ILE A 181 37.70 -7.01 -41.71
C ILE A 181 38.87 -7.85 -42.22
N ARG A 182 40.11 -7.49 -41.87
CA ARG A 182 41.32 -8.23 -42.28
C ARG A 182 41.33 -9.66 -41.75
N LEU A 183 40.85 -9.88 -40.52
CA LEU A 183 40.95 -11.17 -39.82
C LEU A 183 39.70 -12.05 -39.92
N GLN A 184 38.51 -11.46 -40.01
CA GLN A 184 37.22 -12.16 -40.02
C GLN A 184 36.44 -11.98 -41.34
N GLY A 185 37.00 -11.22 -42.29
CA GLY A 185 36.34 -10.90 -43.56
C GLY A 185 35.38 -9.71 -43.47
N GLU A 186 35.06 -9.18 -44.65
CA GLU A 186 34.13 -8.05 -44.78
C GLU A 186 32.68 -8.53 -44.63
N THR A 187 31.91 -7.80 -43.82
CA THR A 187 30.44 -7.94 -43.75
C THR A 187 29.81 -6.55 -43.93
N PRO A 188 28.53 -6.47 -44.36
CA PRO A 188 27.84 -5.20 -44.50
C PRO A 188 27.90 -4.33 -43.24
N GLU A 189 27.83 -4.96 -42.05
CA GLU A 189 27.89 -4.26 -40.76
C GLU A 189 29.28 -3.66 -40.50
N ARG A 190 30.36 -4.41 -40.77
CA ARG A 190 31.74 -3.93 -40.60
C ARG A 190 32.11 -2.85 -41.60
N ALA A 191 31.69 -3.02 -42.87
CA ALA A 191 31.92 -2.03 -43.92
C ALA A 191 31.19 -0.72 -43.63
N LEU A 192 29.93 -0.80 -43.19
CA LEU A 192 29.14 0.37 -42.79
C LEU A 192 29.72 1.04 -41.54
N GLY A 193 30.14 0.25 -40.55
CA GLY A 193 30.80 0.76 -39.34
C GLY A 193 32.10 1.50 -39.65
N LEU A 194 32.95 0.94 -40.52
CA LEU A 194 34.17 1.57 -41.00
C LEU A 194 33.88 2.88 -41.74
N LYS A 195 32.92 2.88 -42.66
CA LYS A 195 32.52 4.08 -43.40
C LYS A 195 32.07 5.20 -42.46
N LYS A 196 31.18 4.89 -41.51
CA LYS A 196 30.70 5.86 -40.49
C LYS A 196 31.84 6.40 -39.63
N ALA A 197 32.78 5.55 -39.23
CA ALA A 197 33.93 5.97 -38.43
C ALA A 197 34.88 6.90 -39.22
N LEU A 198 35.04 6.66 -40.53
CA LEU A 198 35.82 7.54 -41.41
C LEU A 198 35.14 8.88 -41.67
N GLU A 199 33.81 8.91 -41.84
CA GLU A 199 33.03 10.14 -42.02
C GLU A 199 32.99 11.00 -40.75
N ALA A 200 33.03 10.37 -39.57
CA ALA A 200 33.03 11.05 -38.27
C ALA A 200 34.42 11.58 -37.85
N LYS A 201 35.48 11.21 -38.59
CA LYS A 201 36.82 11.74 -38.37
C LYS A 201 36.85 13.22 -38.83
N PRO A 202 37.24 14.18 -37.96
CA PRO A 202 37.33 15.59 -38.34
C PRO A 202 38.46 15.86 -39.35
#